data_AF-A0A962DZZ3-F1
#
_entry.id   AF-A0A962DZZ3-F1
#
_cell.length_a   1.000
_cell.length_b   1.000
_cell.length_c   1.000
_cell.angle_alpha   90.00
_cell.angle_beta   90.00
_cell.angle_gamma   90.00
#
_symmetry.space_group_name_H-M   'P 1'
#
loop_
_entity.id
_entity.type
_entity.pdbx_description
1 polymer ?
#
loop_
_entity_poly.entity_id
_entity_poly.type
_entity_poly.pdbx_seq_one_letter_code
_entity_poly.pdbx_strand_id
1 'polypeptide(L)' 'RHPDRPGRVWQKRYWDHVIRDENDLHRHLDYIHHNPVKHGHATRTAQYPWSSFAKFARRGWYSPDWIAVAPEDGDYGET' A
#
# COMPACT_ATOMS: atom_id res chain seq x y z
N ARG A 1 26.68 14.01 -7.59
CA ARG A 1 25.41 14.74 -7.37
C ARG A 1 25.12 14.63 -5.88
N HIS A 2 25.19 15.73 -5.11
CA HIS A 2 25.10 15.69 -3.64
C HIS A 2 23.68 15.30 -3.18
N PRO A 3 23.50 14.34 -2.27
CA PRO A 3 22.19 13.89 -1.80
C PRO A 3 21.46 14.95 -0.97
N ASP A 4 22.17 15.86 -0.31
CA ASP A 4 21.59 16.73 0.72
C ASP A 4 21.41 18.19 0.27
N ARG A 5 20.61 18.42 -0.78
CA ARG A 5 20.06 19.77 -1.00
C ARG A 5 18.78 19.94 -0.18
N PRO A 6 18.78 20.78 0.88
CA PRO A 6 17.53 21.09 1.58
C PRO A 6 16.52 21.70 0.61
N GLY A 7 15.30 21.18 0.61
CA GLY A 7 14.17 21.72 -0.18
C GLY A 7 13.52 20.77 -1.19
N ARG A 8 14.06 19.56 -1.42
CA ARG A 8 13.35 18.54 -2.22
C ARG A 8 12.70 17.49 -1.32
N VAL A 9 11.41 17.67 -1.09
CA VAL A 9 10.55 16.70 -0.37
C VAL A 9 10.12 15.55 -1.27
N TRP A 10 9.91 15.82 -2.56
CA TRP A 10 9.39 14.85 -3.51
C TRP A 10 10.50 14.18 -4.34
N GLN A 11 10.36 12.86 -4.55
CA GLN A 11 11.13 12.14 -5.57
C GLN A 11 10.79 12.64 -6.98
N LYS A 12 11.74 12.52 -7.91
CA LYS A 12 11.52 12.89 -9.32
C LYS A 12 10.80 11.75 -10.04
N ARG A 13 9.65 12.04 -10.66
CA ARG A 13 8.72 11.06 -11.25
C ARG A 13 8.02 10.21 -10.19
N TYR A 14 7.11 9.36 -10.65
CA TYR A 14 6.36 8.39 -9.87
C TYR A 14 6.26 7.10 -10.68
N TRP A 15 5.97 6.00 -10.00
CA TRP A 15 5.61 4.75 -10.65
C TRP A 15 4.11 4.75 -10.93
N ASP A 16 3.73 4.33 -12.15
CA ASP A 16 2.35 4.24 -12.60
C ASP A 16 2.01 2.84 -13.12
N HIS A 17 0.82 2.36 -12.76
CA HIS A 17 0.26 1.12 -13.26
C HIS A 17 -1.21 1.29 -13.60
N VAL A 18 -1.59 0.80 -14.77
CA VAL A 18 -2.97 0.84 -15.26
C VAL A 18 -3.66 -0.45 -14.88
N ILE A 19 -4.66 -0.35 -14.00
CA ILE A 19 -5.50 -1.48 -13.58
C ILE A 19 -6.24 -2.05 -14.78
N ARG A 20 -6.07 -3.36 -15.05
CA ARG A 20 -6.60 -4.01 -16.26
C ARG A 20 -7.90 -4.77 -16.03
N ASP A 21 -8.12 -5.24 -14.81
CA ASP A 21 -9.31 -6.01 -14.45
C ASP A 21 -9.55 -5.97 -12.93
N GLU A 22 -10.63 -6.63 -12.50
CA GLU A 22 -11.07 -6.67 -11.09
C GLU A 22 -10.05 -7.38 -10.19
N ASN A 23 -9.38 -8.41 -10.70
CA ASN A 23 -8.42 -9.17 -9.92
C ASN A 23 -7.11 -8.37 -9.74
N ASP A 24 -6.70 -7.62 -10.75
CA ASP A 24 -5.62 -6.65 -10.66
C ASP A 24 -5.94 -5.54 -9.65
N LEU A 25 -7.19 -5.05 -9.64
CA LEU A 25 -7.66 -4.09 -8.63
C LEU A 25 -7.55 -4.66 -7.21
N HIS A 26 -8.03 -5.89 -6.98
CA HIS A 26 -7.98 -6.52 -5.65
C HIS A 26 -6.54 -6.68 -5.15
N ARG A 27 -5.62 -7.16 -6.01
CA ARG A 27 -4.20 -7.31 -5.64
C ARG A 27 -3.57 -5.98 -5.25
N HIS A 28 -3.88 -4.89 -5.97
CA HIS A 28 -3.35 -3.57 -5.66
C HIS A 28 -3.95 -2.99 -4.37
N LEU A 29 -5.24 -3.21 -4.10
CA LEU A 29 -5.86 -2.81 -2.85
C LEU A 29 -5.25 -3.55 -1.65
N ASP A 30 -5.05 -4.85 -1.78
CA ASP A 30 -4.45 -5.68 -0.74
C ASP A 30 -3.02 -5.24 -0.44
N TYR A 31 -2.24 -4.97 -1.48
CA TYR A 31 -0.89 -4.43 -1.34
C TYR A 31 -0.87 -3.06 -0.63
N ILE A 32 -1.68 -2.10 -1.09
CA ILE A 32 -1.73 -0.75 -0.50
C ILE A 32 -2.11 -0.80 0.97
N HIS A 33 -3.12 -1.59 1.33
CA HIS A 33 -3.53 -1.73 2.72
C HIS A 33 -2.54 -2.56 3.55
N HIS A 34 -1.75 -3.44 2.93
CA HIS A 34 -0.71 -4.19 3.62
C HIS A 34 0.58 -3.39 3.87
N ASN A 35 0.91 -2.41 3.03
CA ASN A 35 2.19 -1.69 3.08
C ASN A 35 2.64 -1.21 4.47
N PRO A 36 1.75 -0.68 5.34
CA PRO A 36 2.15 -0.30 6.70
C PRO A 36 2.68 -1.46 7.54
N VAL A 37 2.14 -2.66 7.36
CA VAL A 37 2.62 -3.88 8.06
C VAL A 37 3.91 -4.36 7.42
N LYS A 38 3.96 -4.43 6.09
CA LYS A 38 5.15 -4.82 5.32
C LYS A 38 6.40 -4.02 5.70
N HIS A 39 6.25 -2.70 5.87
CA HIS A 39 7.36 -1.80 6.24
C HIS A 39 7.53 -1.61 7.76
N GLY A 40 6.81 -2.38 8.59
CA GLY A 40 6.99 -2.36 10.05
C GLY A 40 6.41 -1.12 10.75
N HIS A 41 5.56 -0.34 10.08
CA HIS A 41 4.86 0.81 10.69
C HIS A 41 3.67 0.39 11.55
N ALA A 42 3.16 -0.84 11.41
CA ALA A 42 2.06 -1.39 12.19
C ALA A 42 2.18 -2.92 12.31
N THR A 43 1.62 -3.52 13.36
CA THR A 43 1.56 -5.00 13.49
C THR A 43 0.32 -5.58 12.82
N ARG A 44 -0.71 -4.75 12.60
CA ARG A 44 -1.93 -5.10 11.88
C ARG A 44 -2.35 -3.95 10.99
N THR A 45 -2.95 -4.25 9.84
CA THR A 45 -3.41 -3.23 8.89
C THR A 45 -4.40 -2.25 9.53
N ALA A 46 -5.31 -2.73 10.39
CA ALA A 46 -6.27 -1.90 11.11
C ALA A 46 -5.64 -0.85 12.06
N GLN A 47 -4.37 -1.03 12.47
CA GLN A 47 -3.69 -0.12 13.40
C GLN A 47 -3.11 1.11 12.70
N TYR A 48 -3.08 1.16 11.36
CA TYR A 48 -2.50 2.29 10.64
C TYR A 48 -3.59 3.30 10.22
N PRO A 49 -3.75 4.42 10.94
CA PRO A 49 -4.90 5.33 10.78
C PRO A 49 -4.83 6.16 9.49
N TRP A 50 -3.66 6.28 8.88
CA TRP A 50 -3.44 7.06 7.66
C TRP A 50 -3.71 6.27 6.37
N SER A 51 -4.52 5.21 6.45
CA SER A 51 -4.95 4.40 5.31
C SER A 51 -6.46 4.44 5.13
N SER A 52 -6.94 4.06 3.93
CA SER A 52 -8.35 3.84 3.65
C SER A 52 -8.91 2.52 4.23
N PHE A 53 -8.10 1.70 4.88
CA PHE A 53 -8.49 0.35 5.29
C PHE A 53 -9.75 0.34 6.15
N ALA A 54 -9.84 1.19 7.17
CA ALA A 54 -10.99 1.25 8.06
C ALA A 54 -12.30 1.55 7.33
N LYS A 55 -12.25 2.34 6.25
CA LYS A 55 -13.41 2.62 5.40
C LYS A 55 -13.82 1.38 4.60
N PHE A 56 -12.85 0.62 4.09
CA PHE A 56 -13.10 -0.60 3.32
C PHE A 56 -13.60 -1.74 4.22
N ALA A 57 -13.04 -1.90 5.42
CA ALA A 57 -13.51 -2.86 6.41
C ALA A 57 -14.97 -2.59 6.81
N ARG A 58 -15.35 -1.32 7.07
CA ARG A 58 -16.75 -0.94 7.33
C ARG A 58 -17.72 -1.24 6.18
N ARG A 59 -17.21 -1.34 4.95
CA ARG A 59 -18.00 -1.69 3.76
C ARG A 59 -18.07 -3.20 3.52
N GLY A 60 -17.42 -4.01 4.36
CA GLY A 60 -17.37 -5.46 4.24
C GLY A 60 -16.33 -5.98 3.23
N TRP A 61 -15.42 -5.12 2.76
CA TRP A 61 -14.38 -5.53 1.80
C TRP A 61 -13.23 -6.27 2.48
N TYR A 62 -12.97 -5.94 3.75
CA TYR A 62 -11.99 -6.61 4.59
C TYR A 62 -12.61 -7.06 5.89
N SER A 63 -12.15 -8.18 6.42
CA SER A 63 -12.34 -8.49 7.82
C SER A 63 -11.62 -7.45 8.69
N PRO A 64 -12.18 -7.00 9.82
CA PRO A 64 -11.46 -6.16 10.79
C PRO A 64 -10.16 -6.79 11.29
N ASP A 65 -10.14 -8.12 11.35
CA ASP A 65 -8.97 -8.94 11.74
C ASP A 65 -8.16 -9.42 10.53
N TRP A 66 -8.38 -8.83 9.36
CA TRP A 66 -7.61 -9.17 8.18
C TRP A 66 -6.13 -8.89 8.43
N ILE A 67 -5.35 -9.97 8.41
CA ILE A 67 -3.89 -9.96 8.46
C ILE A 67 -3.46 -10.35 7.06
N ALA A 68 -2.80 -9.42 6.38
CA ALA A 68 -2.44 -9.57 5.00
C ALA A 68 -1.46 -10.72 4.77
N VAL A 69 -1.68 -11.43 3.66
CA VAL A 69 -0.62 -12.12 2.91
C VAL A 69 -0.36 -11.21 1.71
N ALA A 70 0.86 -10.67 1.60
CA ALA A 70 1.22 -9.91 0.40
C ALA A 70 1.08 -10.84 -0.83
N PRO A 71 0.60 -10.34 -1.98
CA PRO A 71 0.83 -11.05 -3.24
C PRO A 71 2.34 -11.23 -3.40
N GLU A 72 2.81 -12.48 -3.48
CA GLU A 72 4.25 -12.79 -3.54
C GLU A 72 4.92 -12.21 -4.81
N ASP A 73 4.13 -12.02 -5.88
CA ASP A 73 4.62 -11.71 -7.23
C ASP A 73 3.88 -10.52 -7.88
N GLY A 74 4.13 -9.30 -7.42
CA GLY A 74 3.61 -8.09 -8.08
C GLY A 74 4.68 -7.02 -8.32
N ASP A 75 4.66 -6.41 -9.50
CA ASP A 75 5.41 -5.17 -9.78
C ASP A 75 4.64 -4.01 -9.14
N TYR A 76 5.17 -3.48 -8.05
CA TYR A 76 4.57 -2.38 -7.29
C TYR A 76 5.50 -1.16 -7.20
N GLY A 77 6.50 -1.08 -8.07
CA GLY A 77 7.43 0.05 -8.11
C GLY A 77 8.31 0.22 -6.87
N GLU A 78 8.43 -0.81 -6.02
CA GLU A 78 9.41 -0.85 -4.95
C GLU A 78 10.77 -1.28 -5.53
N THR A 79 11.63 -0.29 -5.79
CA THR A 79 13.04 -0.45 -6.21
C THR A 79 13.99 0.18 -5.22
#